data_AF-A0A838JFV9-F1
#
_entry.id   AF-A0A838JFV9-F1
#
_cell.length_a   1.000
_cell.length_b   1.000
_cell.length_c   1.000
_cell.angle_alpha   90.00
_cell.angle_beta   90.00
_cell.angle_gamma   90.00
#
_symmetry.space_group_name_H-M   'P 1'
#
loop_
_entity.id
_entity.type
_entity.pdbx_description
1 polymer ?
#
loop_
_entity_poly.entity_id
_entity_poly.type
_entity_poly.pdbx_seq_one_letter_code
_entity_poly.pdbx_strand_id
1 'polypeptide(L)'
;MTDKQPTYEEAQTLLDALPEYQWLTRNPQAWWSTTEISKGLGIHISVVLNWLKTKQIPGALEYPGRWNVPRSALLIFLATRHLKSLPDA
;
A
#
# COMPACT_ATOMS: atom_id res chain seq x y z
N MET A 1 7.63 22.25 -7.62
CA MET A 1 7.24 20.95 -8.19
C MET A 1 6.34 20.28 -7.18
N THR A 2 5.05 20.18 -7.48
CA THR A 2 4.07 19.66 -6.51
C THR A 2 4.25 18.14 -6.44
N ASP A 3 4.73 17.62 -5.31
CA ASP A 3 4.80 16.18 -4.98
C ASP A 3 3.34 15.66 -4.85
N LYS A 4 2.63 15.60 -5.98
CA LYS A 4 1.21 15.25 -6.00
C LYS A 4 1.12 13.74 -5.86
N GLN A 5 0.58 13.28 -4.74
CA GLN A 5 0.26 11.87 -4.56
C GLN A 5 -0.77 11.43 -5.61
N PRO A 6 -0.66 10.19 -6.13
CA PRO A 6 -1.65 9.66 -7.06
C PRO A 6 -3.01 9.56 -6.37
N THR A 7 -4.06 9.83 -7.12
CA THR A 7 -5.43 9.53 -6.72
C THR A 7 -5.64 8.01 -6.61
N TYR A 8 -6.76 7.60 -6.01
CA TYR A 8 -7.10 6.18 -5.91
C TYR A 8 -7.18 5.48 -7.28
N GLU A 9 -7.81 6.12 -8.28
CA GLU A 9 -7.98 5.55 -9.62
C GLU A 9 -6.64 5.43 -10.36
N GLU A 10 -5.77 6.44 -10.23
CA GLU A 10 -4.41 6.41 -10.79
C GLU A 10 -3.57 5.31 -10.13
N ALA A 11 -3.61 5.21 -8.79
CA ALA A 11 -2.89 4.19 -8.05
C ALA A 11 -3.38 2.77 -8.40
N GLN A 12 -4.69 2.59 -8.52
CA GLN A 12 -5.30 1.32 -8.94
C GLN A 12 -4.85 0.94 -10.35
N THR A 13 -4.92 1.87 -11.30
CA THR A 13 -4.55 1.63 -12.71
C THR A 13 -3.08 1.28 -12.83
N LEU A 14 -2.21 2.03 -12.14
CA LEU A 14 -0.77 1.80 -12.14
C LEU A 14 -0.42 0.43 -11.56
N LEU A 15 -0.97 0.09 -10.41
CA LEU A 15 -0.66 -1.18 -9.74
C LEU A 15 -1.30 -2.38 -10.46
N ASP A 16 -2.45 -2.22 -11.14
CA ASP A 16 -3.09 -3.32 -11.87
C ASP A 16 -2.26 -3.77 -13.09
N ALA A 17 -1.47 -2.87 -13.67
CA ALA A 17 -0.52 -3.18 -14.73
C ALA A 17 0.69 -4.01 -14.25
N LEU A 18 0.88 -4.15 -12.93
CA LEU A 18 2.03 -4.80 -12.31
C LEU A 18 1.61 -6.15 -11.69
N PRO A 19 2.10 -7.29 -12.22
CA PRO A 19 1.68 -8.62 -11.76
C PRO A 19 1.85 -8.87 -10.26
N GLU A 20 2.90 -8.30 -9.65
CA GLU A 20 3.21 -8.46 -8.23
C GLU A 20 2.20 -7.80 -7.28
N TYR A 21 1.32 -6.93 -7.78
CA TYR A 21 0.26 -6.28 -6.98
C TYR A 21 -1.14 -6.82 -7.24
N GLN A 22 -1.29 -7.87 -8.08
CA GLN A 22 -2.61 -8.44 -8.41
C GLN A 22 -3.38 -8.97 -7.19
N TRP A 23 -2.66 -9.42 -6.15
CA TRP A 23 -3.27 -9.84 -4.88
C TRP A 23 -4.08 -8.73 -4.22
N LEU A 24 -3.69 -7.47 -4.45
CA LEU A 24 -4.34 -6.27 -3.92
C LEU A 24 -5.35 -5.68 -4.92
N THR A 25 -4.99 -5.60 -6.21
CA THR A 25 -5.80 -4.90 -7.22
C THR A 25 -7.04 -5.69 -7.62
N ARG A 26 -6.97 -7.02 -7.63
CA ARG A 26 -8.09 -7.90 -8.04
C ARG A 26 -8.96 -8.37 -6.88
N ASN A 27 -8.52 -8.17 -5.63
CA ASN A 27 -9.29 -8.52 -4.45
C ASN A 27 -10.16 -7.33 -4.00
N PRO A 28 -11.50 -7.46 -3.92
CA PRO A 28 -12.40 -6.38 -3.51
C PRO A 28 -12.37 -6.09 -1.99
N GLN A 29 -11.58 -6.82 -1.21
CA GLN A 29 -11.46 -6.66 0.23
C GLN A 29 -11.08 -5.23 0.62
N ALA A 30 -11.92 -4.59 1.45
CA ALA A 30 -11.76 -3.19 1.83
C ALA A 30 -10.60 -2.94 2.83
N TRP A 31 -10.26 -3.93 3.66
CA TRP A 31 -9.31 -3.78 4.77
C TRP A 31 -8.31 -4.92 4.81
N TRP A 32 -7.05 -4.61 5.04
CA TRP A 32 -5.93 -5.55 4.99
C TRP A 32 -5.19 -5.60 6.31
N SER A 33 -4.87 -6.80 6.77
CA SER A 33 -4.00 -7.02 7.93
C SER A 33 -2.53 -6.91 7.55
N THR A 34 -1.68 -6.67 8.55
CA THR A 34 -0.21 -6.68 8.37
C THR A 34 0.32 -8.00 7.81
N THR A 35 -0.30 -9.13 8.17
CA THR A 35 0.08 -10.45 7.68
C THR A 35 -0.25 -10.62 6.20
N GLU A 36 -1.42 -10.18 5.76
CA GLU A 36 -1.80 -10.26 4.34
C GLU A 36 -0.91 -9.36 3.48
N ILE A 37 -0.63 -8.14 3.95
CA ILE A 37 0.28 -7.20 3.27
C ILE A 37 1.69 -7.77 3.18
N SER A 38 2.19 -8.34 4.29
CA SER A 38 3.51 -8.98 4.35
C SER A 38 3.62 -10.12 3.33
N LYS A 39 2.60 -11.00 3.27
CA LYS A 39 2.55 -12.10 2.31
C LYS A 39 2.46 -11.60 0.86
N GLY A 40 1.59 -10.63 0.59
CA GLY A 40 1.39 -10.08 -0.75
C GLY A 40 2.65 -9.41 -1.31
N LEU A 41 3.39 -8.70 -0.47
CA LEU A 41 4.64 -8.02 -0.86
C LEU A 41 5.89 -8.91 -0.75
N GLY A 42 5.79 -10.09 -0.14
CA GLY A 42 6.95 -10.94 0.14
C GLY A 42 7.98 -10.30 1.09
N ILE A 43 7.54 -9.43 2.01
CA ILE A 43 8.42 -8.71 2.95
C ILE A 43 8.15 -9.10 4.40
N HIS A 44 9.13 -8.88 5.28
CA HIS A 44 8.98 -9.16 6.70
C HIS A 44 7.91 -8.26 7.35
N ILE A 45 7.08 -8.83 8.24
CA ILE A 45 6.00 -8.11 8.92
C ILE A 45 6.48 -6.86 9.69
N SER A 46 7.69 -6.88 10.22
CA SER A 46 8.29 -5.72 10.90
C SER A 46 8.42 -4.49 9.99
N VAL A 47 8.62 -4.69 8.68
CA VAL A 47 8.69 -3.58 7.70
C VAL A 47 7.31 -2.95 7.55
N VAL A 48 6.26 -3.78 7.42
CA VAL A 48 4.87 -3.30 7.36
C VAL A 48 4.50 -2.55 8.63
N LEU A 49 4.82 -3.12 9.80
CA LEU A 49 4.59 -2.47 11.09
C LEU A 49 5.33 -1.13 11.20
N ASN A 50 6.55 -1.03 10.66
CA ASN A 50 7.28 0.22 10.64
C ASN A 50 6.56 1.29 9.80
N TRP A 51 6.04 0.95 8.62
CA TRP A 51 5.24 1.89 7.81
C TRP A 51 4.00 2.40 8.54
N LEU A 52 3.34 1.52 9.28
CA LEU A 52 2.14 1.86 10.05
C LEU A 52 2.46 2.73 11.27
N LYS A 53 3.48 2.35 12.05
CA LYS A 53 3.96 3.11 13.22
C LYS A 53 4.49 4.50 12.84
N THR A 54 5.15 4.61 11.69
CA THR A 54 5.64 5.89 11.15
C THR A 54 4.57 6.66 10.37
N LYS A 55 3.31 6.20 10.38
CA LYS A 55 2.14 6.83 9.74
C LYS A 55 2.32 7.10 8.24
N GLN A 56 3.09 6.26 7.54
CA GLN A 56 3.27 6.36 6.08
C GLN A 56 2.02 5.95 5.30
N ILE A 57 1.13 5.16 5.92
CA ILE A 57 -0.14 4.74 5.34
C ILE A 57 -1.27 5.43 6.10
N PRO A 58 -1.81 6.55 5.60
CA PRO A 58 -2.86 7.31 6.28
C PRO A 58 -4.15 6.50 6.38
N GLY A 59 -4.91 6.67 7.45
CA GLY A 59 -6.19 5.98 7.67
C GLY A 59 -6.07 4.51 8.10
N ALA A 60 -4.86 3.97 8.26
CA ALA A 60 -4.68 2.70 8.94
C ALA A 60 -5.08 2.81 10.42
N LEU A 61 -5.84 1.83 10.89
CA LEU A 61 -6.40 1.81 12.24
C LEU A 61 -5.78 0.67 13.05
N GLU A 62 -5.40 0.97 14.28
CA GLU A 62 -4.97 -0.02 15.26
C GLU A 62 -6.14 -0.37 16.20
N TYR A 63 -6.50 -1.65 16.24
CA TYR A 63 -7.48 -2.24 17.14
C TYR A 63 -6.79 -3.35 17.93
N PRO A 64 -6.96 -3.39 19.26
CA PRO A 64 -5.96 -3.87 20.23
C PRO A 64 -4.97 -4.92 19.69
N GLY A 65 -3.77 -4.45 19.32
CA GLY A 65 -2.64 -5.27 18.85
C GLY A 65 -2.72 -5.73 17.39
N ARG A 66 -3.73 -5.29 16.63
CA ARG A 66 -3.95 -5.63 15.21
C ARG A 66 -4.14 -4.36 14.40
N TRP A 67 -3.55 -4.34 13.21
CA TRP A 67 -3.69 -3.25 12.26
C TRP A 67 -4.66 -3.63 11.16
N ASN A 68 -5.59 -2.73 10.86
CA ASN A 68 -6.47 -2.78 9.69
C ASN A 68 -6.11 -1.62 8.76
N VAL A 69 -5.71 -1.94 7.55
CA VAL A 69 -5.24 -0.97 6.56
C VAL A 69 -6.28 -0.85 5.45
N PRO A 70 -6.83 0.34 5.18
CA PRO A 70 -7.80 0.48 4.12
C PRO A 70 -7.12 0.28 2.77
N ARG A 71 -7.76 -0.48 1.87
CA ARG A 71 -7.25 -0.83 0.54
C ARG A 71 -6.84 0.40 -0.26
N SER A 72 -7.64 1.46 -0.22
CA SER A 72 -7.36 2.72 -0.91
C SER A 72 -6.04 3.37 -0.46
N ALA A 73 -5.81 3.47 0.85
CA ALA A 73 -4.58 4.04 1.38
C ALA A 73 -3.36 3.17 1.05
N LEU A 74 -3.52 1.85 1.09
CA LEU A 74 -2.45 0.91 0.73
C LEU A 74 -2.07 1.03 -0.75
N LEU A 75 -3.05 1.12 -1.65
CA LEU A 75 -2.82 1.34 -3.08
C LEU A 75 -2.07 2.65 -3.33
N ILE A 76 -2.52 3.76 -2.75
CA ILE A 76 -1.88 5.07 -2.90
C ILE A 76 -0.44 5.03 -2.38
N PHE A 77 -0.20 4.42 -1.22
CA PHE A 77 1.13 4.28 -0.64
C PHE A 77 2.07 3.49 -1.54
N LEU A 78 1.64 2.32 -2.02
CA LEU A 78 2.46 1.44 -2.86
C LEU A 78 2.74 2.08 -4.23
N ALA A 79 1.75 2.70 -4.85
CA ALA A 79 1.92 3.42 -6.10
C ALA A 79 2.92 4.60 -5.95
N THR A 80 2.79 5.38 -4.88
CA THR A 80 3.73 6.47 -4.58
C THR A 80 5.15 5.94 -4.40
N ARG A 81 5.31 4.82 -3.67
CA ARG A 81 6.63 4.20 -3.46
C ARG A 81 7.23 3.68 -4.76
N HIS A 82 6.42 3.07 -5.62
CA HIS A 82 6.85 2.59 -6.93
C HIS A 82 7.33 3.74 -7.81
N LEU A 83 6.54 4.82 -7.92
CA LEU A 83 6.91 6.01 -8.69
C LEU A 83 8.23 6.63 -8.20
N LYS A 84 8.46 6.70 -6.89
CA LYS A 84 9.71 7.21 -6.30
C LYS A 84 10.93 6.31 -6.53
N SER A 85 10.72 5.05 -6.91
CA SER A 85 11.80 4.11 -7.20
C SER A 85 12.24 4.11 -8.67
N LEU A 86 11.46 4.74 -9.54
CA LEU A 86 11.82 4.92 -10.95
C LEU A 86 12.92 6.00 -11.04
N PRO A 87 14.02 5.77 -11.77
CA PRO A 87 14.97 6.84 -12.05
C PRO A 87 14.27 7.94 -12.85
N ASP A 88 14.58 9.21 -12.55
CA ASP A 88 14.13 10.34 -13.36
C ASP A 88 14.53 10.07 -14.82
N ALA A 89 13.52 9.91 -15.69
CA ALA A 89 13.69 9.64 -17.11
C ALA A 89 14.16 10.89 -17.87
#